data_AF-A0A2G2FJY5-F1
#
_entry.id   AF-A0A2G2FJY5-F1
#
_cell.length_a   1.000
_cell.length_b   1.000
_cell.length_c   1.000
_cell.angle_alpha   90.00
_cell.angle_beta   90.00
_cell.angle_gamma   90.00
#
_symmetry.space_group_name_H-M   'P 1'
#
loop_
_entity.id
_entity.type
_entity.pdbx_description
1 polymer ?
#
loop_
_entity_poly.entity_id
_entity_poly.type
_entity_poly.pdbx_seq_one_letter_code
_entity_poly.pdbx_strand_id
1 'polypeptide(L)'
;MENEKKLNIIGIVIKVLIIAPALIAGLMVMSSGVNADSPVPEQQTFMDSLSFSAAMNISFITIIAAVVLILIFFALLLISRPKTAIKSVLGIIAAAVVFFILYGIGSSDTEQSLQLPKNISATDATIDFTQAGIYTALIALVICSVLAFFMGFIVKLIRN
;
A
#
# COMPACT_ATOMS: atom_id res chain seq x y z
N MET A 1 -6.64 -31.75 2.04
CA MET A 1 -5.85 -31.87 3.29
C MET A 1 -4.38 -31.46 3.14
N GLU A 2 -3.52 -32.13 2.35
CA GLU A 2 -2.11 -31.71 2.23
C GLU A 2 -1.90 -30.33 1.57
N ASN A 3 -2.63 -30.05 0.47
CA ASN A 3 -2.54 -28.76 -0.23
C ASN A 3 -3.08 -27.59 0.61
N GLU A 4 -4.10 -27.83 1.45
CA GLU A 4 -4.63 -26.82 2.38
C GLU A 4 -3.63 -26.50 3.49
N LYS A 5 -2.94 -27.52 4.03
CA LYS A 5 -1.83 -27.31 4.96
C LYS A 5 -0.70 -26.48 4.32
N LYS A 6 -0.30 -26.79 3.09
CA LYS A 6 0.75 -26.05 2.36
C LYS A 6 0.35 -24.59 2.11
N LEU A 7 -0.88 -24.32 1.68
CA LEU A 7 -1.41 -22.96 1.51
C LEU A 7 -1.46 -22.18 2.82
N ASN A 8 -1.85 -22.83 3.92
CA ASN A 8 -1.88 -22.21 5.24
C ASN A 8 -0.47 -21.87 5.76
N ILE A 9 0.51 -22.76 5.52
CA ILE A 9 1.91 -22.53 5.86
C ILE A 9 2.47 -21.33 5.06
N ILE A 10 2.22 -21.26 3.75
CA ILE A 10 2.63 -20.11 2.92
C ILE A 10 2.01 -18.81 3.44
N GLY A 11 0.73 -18.82 3.79
CA GLY A 11 0.04 -17.67 4.38
C GLY A 11 0.64 -17.23 5.72
N ILE A 12 1.04 -18.18 6.57
CA ILE A 12 1.73 -17.88 7.84
C ILE A 12 3.12 -17.30 7.58
N VAL A 13 3.88 -17.86 6.63
CA VAL A 13 5.21 -17.36 6.27
C VAL A 13 5.15 -15.92 5.81
N ILE A 14 4.20 -15.56 4.93
CA ILE A 14 4.02 -14.16 4.48
C ILE A 14 3.70 -13.24 5.66
N LYS A 15 2.80 -13.66 6.56
CA LYS A 15 2.42 -12.88 7.75
C LYS A 15 3.61 -12.63 8.68
N VAL A 16 4.42 -13.66 8.92
CA VAL A 16 5.54 -13.59 9.87
C VAL A 16 6.76 -12.88 9.28
N LEU A 17 7.06 -13.07 7.98
CA LEU A 17 8.26 -12.50 7.36
C LEU A 17 8.08 -11.09 6.82
N ILE A 18 6.86 -10.71 6.42
CA ILE A 18 6.62 -9.42 5.77
C ILE A 18 5.72 -8.55 6.65
N ILE A 19 4.53 -9.05 7.00
CA ILE A 19 3.51 -8.23 7.68
C ILE A 19 3.95 -7.87 9.11
N ALA A 20 4.42 -8.85 9.89
CA ALA A 20 4.82 -8.60 11.27
C ALA A 20 6.01 -7.63 11.38
N PRO A 21 7.11 -7.78 10.62
CA PRO A 21 8.20 -6.79 10.64
C PRO A 21 7.78 -5.41 10.15
N ALA A 22 6.93 -5.32 9.12
CA ALA A 22 6.40 -4.04 8.66
C ALA A 22 5.56 -3.34 9.73
N LEU A 23 4.71 -4.08 10.43
CA LEU A 23 3.92 -3.55 11.55
C LEU A 23 4.81 -3.14 12.72
N ILE A 24 5.79 -3.94 13.10
CA ILE A 24 6.72 -3.62 14.20
C ILE A 24 7.52 -2.35 13.85
N ALA A 25 8.08 -2.26 12.65
CA ALA A 25 8.84 -1.09 12.21
C ALA A 25 7.95 0.16 12.16
N GLY A 26 6.72 0.03 11.66
CA GLY A 26 5.73 1.11 11.68
C GLY A 26 5.39 1.57 13.10
N LEU A 27 5.15 0.63 14.02
CA LEU A 27 4.89 0.94 15.42
C LEU A 27 6.10 1.59 16.12
N MET A 28 7.32 1.18 15.78
CA MET A 28 8.54 1.82 16.29
C MET A 28 8.68 3.28 15.83
N VAL A 29 8.30 3.58 14.59
CA VAL A 29 8.26 4.96 14.09
C VAL A 29 7.19 5.76 14.81
N MET A 30 5.98 5.19 14.98
CA MET A 30 4.87 5.84 15.69
C MET A 30 5.16 6.07 17.18
N SER A 31 5.91 5.17 17.84
CA SER A 31 6.22 5.27 19.27
C SER A 31 7.39 6.21 19.58
N SER A 32 8.06 6.78 18.57
CA SER A 32 9.17 7.71 18.74
C SER A 32 8.76 9.06 19.35
N GLY A 33 7.47 9.44 19.22
CA GLY A 33 6.96 10.72 19.70
C GLY A 33 7.36 11.93 18.85
N VAL A 34 8.17 11.73 17.80
CA VAL A 34 8.58 12.78 16.86
C VAL A 34 7.50 12.95 15.79
N ASN A 35 7.09 14.19 15.54
CA ASN A 35 6.07 14.53 14.54
C ASN A 35 6.47 15.79 13.74
N ALA A 36 5.61 16.22 12.83
CA ALA A 36 5.87 17.37 11.94
C ALA A 36 6.01 18.72 12.68
N ASP A 37 5.56 18.79 13.94
CA ASP A 37 5.66 19.98 14.79
C ASP A 37 6.89 19.91 15.73
N SER A 38 7.62 18.79 15.77
CA SER A 38 8.84 18.64 16.55
C SER A 38 9.95 19.58 16.05
N PRO A 39 10.87 20.03 16.92
CA PRO A 39 12.03 20.82 16.49
C PRO A 39 12.84 20.13 15.40
N VAL A 40 13.30 20.90 14.39
CA VAL A 40 14.08 20.40 13.25
C VAL A 40 15.26 19.47 13.64
N PRO A 41 16.04 19.75 14.72
CA PRO A 41 17.12 18.85 15.13
C PRO A 41 16.64 17.46 15.59
N GLU A 42 15.47 17.37 16.24
CA GLU A 42 14.89 16.10 16.68
C GLU A 42 14.37 15.29 15.50
N GLN A 43 13.77 15.97 14.50
CA GLN A 43 13.35 15.33 13.26
C GLN A 43 14.54 14.73 12.51
N GLN A 44 15.64 15.46 12.35
CA GLN A 44 16.84 14.97 11.66
C GLN A 44 17.47 13.78 12.39
N THR A 45 17.60 13.86 13.71
CA THR A 45 18.11 12.76 14.54
C THR A 45 17.23 11.52 14.41
N PHE A 46 15.92 11.70 14.30
CA PHE A 46 14.97 10.62 14.09
C PHE A 46 15.08 10.01 12.69
N MET A 47 15.24 10.83 11.64
CA MET A 47 15.45 10.35 10.28
C MET A 47 16.73 9.51 10.13
N ASP A 48 17.76 9.85 10.90
CA ASP A 48 19.02 9.08 10.95
C ASP A 48 18.93 7.84 11.86
N SER A 49 17.81 7.64 12.56
CA SER A 49 17.65 6.54 13.49
C SER A 49 17.47 5.17 12.80
N LEU A 50 17.84 4.11 13.53
CA LEU A 50 17.63 2.74 13.08
C LEU A 50 16.14 2.43 12.85
N SER A 51 15.25 2.99 13.68
CA SER A 51 13.80 2.77 13.56
C SER A 51 13.24 3.34 12.26
N PHE A 52 13.65 4.56 11.89
CA PHE A 52 13.24 5.18 10.63
C PHE A 52 13.81 4.44 9.42
N SER A 53 15.12 4.11 9.46
CA SER A 53 15.77 3.34 8.40
C SER A 53 15.15 1.94 8.22
N ALA A 54 14.82 1.24 9.31
CA ALA A 54 14.14 -0.05 9.26
C ALA A 54 12.76 0.06 8.62
N ALA A 55 11.97 1.07 8.99
CA ALA A 55 10.64 1.32 8.43
C ALA A 55 10.69 1.68 6.94
N MET A 56 11.66 2.48 6.52
CA MET A 56 11.87 2.80 5.11
C MET A 56 12.25 1.56 4.30
N ASN A 57 13.22 0.77 4.78
CA ASN A 57 13.69 -0.43 4.08
C ASN A 57 12.59 -1.50 3.95
N ILE A 58 11.84 -1.78 5.02
CA ILE A 58 10.75 -2.76 4.95
C ILE A 58 9.63 -2.28 4.02
N SER A 59 9.36 -0.97 3.96
CA SER A 59 8.38 -0.39 3.03
C SER A 59 8.80 -0.60 1.58
N PHE A 60 10.07 -0.33 1.23
CA PHE A 60 10.58 -0.59 -0.12
C PHE A 60 10.51 -2.07 -0.50
N ILE A 61 10.96 -2.96 0.39
CA ILE A 61 10.89 -4.41 0.17
C ILE A 61 9.44 -4.85 -0.04
N THR A 62 8.51 -4.35 0.77
CA THR A 62 7.08 -4.70 0.69
C THR A 62 6.46 -4.22 -0.62
N ILE A 63 6.76 -2.99 -1.06
CA ILE A 63 6.28 -2.46 -2.34
C ILE A 63 6.79 -3.31 -3.50
N ILE A 64 8.10 -3.61 -3.53
CA ILE A 64 8.69 -4.44 -4.59
C ILE A 64 8.07 -5.84 -4.60
N ALA A 65 7.94 -6.47 -3.42
CA ALA A 65 7.34 -7.79 -3.28
C ALA A 65 5.86 -7.79 -3.75
N ALA A 66 5.09 -6.75 -3.40
CA ALA A 66 3.71 -6.60 -3.82
C ALA A 66 3.59 -6.49 -5.35
N VAL A 67 4.42 -5.65 -5.98
CA VAL A 67 4.45 -5.50 -7.45
C VAL A 67 4.79 -6.83 -8.12
N VAL A 68 5.83 -7.54 -7.66
CA VAL A 68 6.24 -8.83 -8.21
C VAL A 68 5.13 -9.87 -8.07
N LEU A 69 4.49 -9.96 -6.90
CA LEU A 69 3.38 -10.88 -6.66
C LEU A 69 2.18 -10.59 -7.55
N ILE A 70 1.82 -9.31 -7.73
CA ILE A 70 0.72 -8.89 -8.62
C ILE A 70 1.01 -9.31 -10.06
N LEU A 71 2.24 -9.07 -10.55
CA LEU A 71 2.64 -9.44 -11.91
C LEU A 71 2.61 -10.96 -12.12
N ILE A 72 3.14 -11.74 -11.18
CA ILE A 72 3.10 -13.20 -11.23
C ILE A 72 1.64 -13.69 -11.22
N PHE A 73 0.82 -13.16 -10.32
CA PHE A 73 -0.59 -13.52 -10.23
C PHE A 73 -1.32 -13.25 -11.55
N PHE A 74 -1.11 -12.07 -12.14
CA PHE A 74 -1.76 -11.69 -13.38
C PHE A 74 -1.28 -12.55 -14.56
N ALA A 75 0.02 -12.85 -14.66
CA ALA A 75 0.58 -13.73 -15.68
C ALA A 75 -0.02 -15.15 -15.59
N LEU A 76 -0.08 -15.72 -14.38
CA LEU A 76 -0.69 -17.03 -14.15
C LEU A 76 -2.19 -17.03 -14.46
N LEU A 77 -2.90 -15.96 -14.12
CA LEU A 77 -4.33 -15.82 -14.39
C LEU A 77 -4.60 -15.72 -15.90
N LEU A 78 -3.74 -15.03 -16.65
CA LEU A 78 -3.84 -14.89 -18.10
C LEU A 78 -3.66 -16.25 -18.80
N ILE A 79 -2.69 -17.05 -18.36
CA ILE A 79 -2.42 -18.38 -18.92
C ILE A 79 -3.55 -19.37 -18.56
N SER A 80 -3.97 -19.39 -17.30
CA SER A 80 -4.91 -20.40 -16.80
C SER A 80 -6.37 -20.10 -17.13
N ARG A 81 -6.79 -18.83 -17.06
CA ARG A 81 -8.20 -18.40 -17.19
C ARG A 81 -8.31 -17.01 -17.83
N PRO A 82 -8.00 -16.86 -19.13
CA PRO A 82 -7.94 -15.54 -19.79
C PRO A 82 -9.25 -14.75 -19.71
N LYS A 83 -10.41 -15.41 -19.81
CA LYS A 83 -11.72 -14.75 -19.66
C LYS A 83 -11.92 -14.13 -18.27
N THR A 84 -11.32 -14.71 -17.24
CA THR A 84 -11.37 -14.18 -15.87
C THR A 84 -10.35 -13.06 -15.69
N ALA A 85 -9.18 -13.16 -16.33
CA ALA A 85 -8.18 -12.08 -16.37
C ALA A 85 -8.74 -10.81 -17.01
N ILE A 86 -9.56 -10.92 -18.06
CA ILE A 86 -10.23 -9.74 -18.66
C ILE A 86 -11.14 -9.04 -17.64
N LYS A 87 -11.79 -9.78 -16.74
CA LYS A 87 -12.61 -9.18 -15.67
C LYS A 87 -11.75 -8.51 -14.59
N SER A 88 -10.53 -8.98 -14.31
CA SER A 88 -9.66 -8.30 -13.34
C SER A 88 -9.12 -6.98 -13.88
N VAL A 89 -8.98 -6.83 -15.20
CA VAL A 89 -8.63 -5.56 -15.85
C VAL A 89 -9.65 -4.46 -15.56
N LEU A 90 -10.95 -4.78 -15.43
CA LEU A 90 -11.97 -3.78 -15.07
C LEU A 90 -11.67 -3.11 -13.72
N GLY A 91 -11.17 -3.85 -12.74
CA GLY A 91 -10.77 -3.28 -11.44
C GLY A 91 -9.59 -2.33 -11.56
N ILE A 92 -8.61 -2.68 -12.41
CA ILE A 92 -7.45 -1.83 -12.70
C ILE A 92 -7.88 -0.55 -13.42
N ILE A 93 -8.79 -0.66 -14.40
CA ILE A 93 -9.34 0.50 -15.11
C ILE A 93 -10.08 1.42 -14.13
N ALA A 94 -10.94 0.87 -13.27
CA ALA A 94 -11.66 1.66 -12.27
C ALA A 94 -10.70 2.38 -11.31
N ALA A 95 -9.64 1.70 -10.84
CA ALA A 95 -8.60 2.31 -10.01
C ALA A 95 -7.84 3.41 -10.78
N ALA A 96 -7.53 3.20 -12.06
CA ALA A 96 -6.88 4.20 -12.90
C ALA A 96 -7.76 5.44 -13.10
N VAL A 97 -9.07 5.27 -13.29
CA VAL A 97 -10.02 6.40 -13.39
C VAL A 97 -10.02 7.21 -12.10
N VAL A 98 -10.12 6.56 -10.94
CA VAL A 98 -10.05 7.24 -9.64
C VAL A 98 -8.72 7.95 -9.47
N PHE A 99 -7.61 7.31 -9.82
CA PHE A 99 -6.29 7.90 -9.79
C PHE A 99 -6.20 9.17 -10.64
N PHE A 100 -6.65 9.13 -11.90
CA PHE A 100 -6.58 10.31 -12.78
C PHE A 100 -7.50 11.44 -12.34
N ILE A 101 -8.65 11.13 -11.73
CA ILE A 101 -9.51 12.15 -11.12
C ILE A 101 -8.75 12.83 -9.96
N LEU A 102 -8.15 12.06 -9.06
CA LEU A 102 -7.40 12.60 -7.93
C LEU A 102 -6.14 13.35 -8.37
N TYR A 103 -5.42 12.84 -9.36
CA TYR A 103 -4.25 13.51 -9.94
C TYR A 103 -4.65 14.84 -10.60
N GLY A 104 -5.80 14.89 -11.28
CA GLY A 104 -6.32 16.11 -11.87
C GLY A 104 -6.81 17.15 -10.85
N ILE A 105 -7.21 16.73 -9.65
CA ILE A 105 -7.49 17.64 -8.53
C ILE A 105 -6.19 18.25 -8.00
N GLY A 106 -5.09 17.50 -8.06
CA GLY A 106 -3.78 17.92 -7.56
C GLY A 106 -3.68 17.88 -6.05
N SER A 107 -2.50 18.22 -5.54
CA SER A 107 -2.23 18.34 -4.12
C SER A 107 -2.19 19.79 -3.66
N SER A 108 -2.58 20.01 -2.40
CA SER A 108 -2.26 21.23 -1.66
C SER A 108 -0.86 21.19 -1.03
N ASP A 109 -0.21 20.02 -1.06
CA ASP A 109 1.13 19.84 -0.51
C ASP A 109 2.20 20.39 -1.45
N THR A 110 3.25 20.93 -0.84
CA THR A 110 4.44 21.45 -1.49
C THR A 110 5.68 20.89 -0.81
N GLU A 111 6.85 21.04 -1.41
CA GLU A 111 8.11 20.64 -0.77
C GLU A 111 8.29 21.29 0.63
N GLN A 112 7.77 22.52 0.78
CA GLN A 112 7.83 23.29 2.02
C GLN A 112 6.90 22.75 3.08
N SER A 113 5.66 22.35 2.72
CA SER A 113 4.73 21.73 3.67
C SER A 113 5.17 20.31 4.07
N LEU A 114 5.85 19.60 3.17
CA LEU A 114 6.39 18.26 3.41
C LEU A 114 7.73 18.25 4.17
N GLN A 115 8.29 19.42 4.48
CA GLN A 115 9.56 19.58 5.20
C GLN A 115 10.69 18.69 4.63
N LEU A 116 10.76 18.58 3.29
CA LEU A 116 11.73 17.71 2.64
C LEU A 116 13.17 18.14 3.02
N PRO A 117 14.07 17.18 3.32
CA PRO A 117 15.48 17.48 3.54
C PRO A 117 16.06 18.27 2.37
N LYS A 118 16.93 19.26 2.63
CA LYS A 118 17.49 20.15 1.57
C LYS A 118 18.24 19.41 0.45
N ASN A 119 18.60 18.14 0.66
CA ASN A 119 19.24 17.25 -0.30
C ASN A 119 18.24 16.45 -1.16
N ILE A 120 16.93 16.57 -0.93
CA ILE A 120 15.86 15.89 -1.65
C ILE A 120 14.89 16.95 -2.16
N SER A 121 14.80 17.08 -3.49
CA SER A 121 13.79 17.91 -4.16
C SER A 121 12.84 17.00 -4.93
N ALA A 122 11.55 17.26 -4.81
CA ALA A 122 10.48 16.58 -5.51
C ALA A 122 9.68 17.63 -6.28
N THR A 123 9.56 17.45 -7.59
CA THR A 123 8.72 18.32 -8.41
C THR A 123 7.26 18.26 -7.96
N ASP A 124 6.50 19.35 -8.12
CA ASP A 124 5.07 19.38 -7.79
C ASP A 124 4.30 18.24 -8.45
N ALA A 125 4.65 17.91 -9.71
CA ALA A 125 4.08 16.77 -10.43
C ALA A 125 4.34 15.42 -9.73
N THR A 126 5.49 15.26 -9.08
CA THR A 126 5.82 14.05 -8.31
C THR A 126 5.00 13.99 -7.03
N ILE A 127 4.84 15.12 -6.34
CA ILE A 127 4.03 15.24 -5.13
C ILE A 127 2.56 14.92 -5.45
N ASP A 128 2.01 15.52 -6.49
CA ASP A 128 0.65 15.28 -6.96
C ASP A 128 0.42 13.81 -7.35
N PHE A 129 1.38 13.22 -8.08
CA PHE A 129 1.32 11.83 -8.50
C PHE A 129 1.32 10.88 -7.29
N THR A 130 2.23 11.08 -6.34
CA THR A 130 2.34 10.26 -5.14
C THR A 130 1.10 10.41 -4.27
N GLN A 131 0.60 11.63 -4.08
CA GLN A 131 -0.61 11.87 -3.31
C GLN A 131 -1.83 11.16 -3.93
N ALA A 132 -2.05 11.34 -5.23
CA ALA A 132 -3.14 10.68 -5.94
C ALA A 132 -3.04 9.14 -5.82
N GLY A 133 -1.83 8.60 -5.86
CA GLY A 133 -1.56 7.17 -5.66
C GLY A 133 -1.95 6.69 -4.26
N ILE A 134 -1.54 7.42 -3.22
CA ILE A 134 -1.86 7.10 -1.81
C ILE A 134 -3.38 7.11 -1.60
N TYR A 135 -4.07 8.18 -2.02
CA TYR A 135 -5.53 8.26 -1.86
C TYR A 135 -6.27 7.18 -2.65
N THR A 136 -5.81 6.87 -3.87
CA THR A 136 -6.40 5.77 -4.66
C THR A 136 -6.27 4.44 -3.92
N ALA A 137 -5.09 4.14 -3.35
CA ALA A 137 -4.85 2.92 -2.59
C ALA A 137 -5.71 2.86 -1.32
N LEU A 138 -5.83 3.97 -0.58
CA LEU A 138 -6.66 4.05 0.63
C LEU A 138 -8.15 3.86 0.32
N ILE A 139 -8.67 4.55 -0.71
CA ILE A 139 -10.07 4.41 -1.15
C ILE A 139 -10.34 2.96 -1.57
N ALA A 140 -9.46 2.37 -2.38
CA ALA A 140 -9.60 0.98 -2.79
C ALA A 140 -9.58 0.02 -1.60
N LEU A 141 -8.69 0.24 -0.62
CA LEU A 141 -8.61 -0.56 0.60
C LEU A 141 -9.91 -0.47 1.40
N VAL A 142 -10.45 0.73 1.61
CA VAL A 142 -11.71 0.94 2.34
C VAL A 142 -12.87 0.26 1.62
N ILE A 143 -13.03 0.49 0.32
CA ILE A 143 -14.11 -0.12 -0.48
C ILE A 143 -14.01 -1.65 -0.43
N CYS A 144 -12.83 -2.22 -0.65
CA CYS A 144 -12.61 -3.66 -0.61
C CYS A 144 -12.90 -4.24 0.77
N SER A 145 -12.50 -3.54 1.84
CA SER A 145 -12.74 -3.99 3.23
C SER A 145 -14.22 -3.99 3.57
N VAL A 146 -14.94 -2.93 3.19
CA VAL A 146 -16.40 -2.83 3.37
C VAL A 146 -17.10 -3.93 2.57
N LEU A 147 -16.76 -4.09 1.28
CA LEU A 147 -17.34 -5.13 0.44
C LEU A 147 -17.08 -6.53 1.01
N ALA A 148 -15.86 -6.81 1.48
CA ALA A 148 -15.50 -8.09 2.08
C ALA A 148 -16.31 -8.37 3.35
N PHE A 149 -16.51 -7.36 4.20
CA PHE A 149 -17.29 -7.48 5.43
C PHE A 149 -18.76 -7.82 5.14
N PHE A 150 -19.36 -7.16 4.15
CA PHE A 150 -20.77 -7.37 3.78
C PHE A 150 -20.97 -8.54 2.80
N MET A 151 -19.92 -9.11 2.22
CA MET A 151 -20.04 -10.17 1.21
C MET A 151 -20.75 -11.41 1.76
N GLY A 152 -20.50 -11.78 3.02
CA GLY A 152 -21.19 -12.90 3.67
C GLY A 152 -22.71 -12.67 3.81
N PHE A 153 -23.13 -11.42 4.04
CA PHE A 153 -24.53 -11.04 4.10
C PHE A 153 -25.16 -11.00 2.70
N ILE A 154 -24.49 -10.38 1.72
CA ILE A 154 -24.94 -10.25 0.33
C ILE A 154 -25.12 -11.62 -0.32
N VAL A 155 -24.14 -12.52 -0.16
CA VAL A 155 -24.22 -13.88 -0.73
C VAL A 155 -25.37 -14.66 -0.10
N LYS A 156 -25.65 -14.47 1.19
CA LYS A 156 -26.76 -15.12 1.89
C LYS A 156 -28.13 -14.58 1.46
N LEU A 157 -28.22 -13.29 1.12
CA LEU A 157 -29.42 -12.64 0.61
C LEU A 157 -29.73 -13.06 -0.85
N ILE A 158 -28.71 -13.23 -1.69
CA ILE A 158 -28.87 -13.59 -3.11
C ILE A 158 -29.14 -15.10 -3.31
N ARG A 159 -28.68 -15.94 -2.37
CA ARG A 159 -28.82 -17.41 -2.46
C ARG A 159 -30.09 -17.95 -1.77
N ASN A 160 -30.88 -17.08 -1.15
CA ASN A 160 -32.24 -17.36 -0.65
C ASN A 160 -33.27 -16.79 -1.62
#